data_AF-A0A397RP45-F1
#
_entry.id   AF-A0A397RP45-F1
#
_cell.length_a   1.000
_cell.length_b   1.000
_cell.length_c   1.000
_cell.angle_alpha   90.00
_cell.angle_beta   90.00
_cell.angle_gamma   90.00
#
_symmetry.space_group_name_H-M   'P 1'
#
loop_
_entity.id
_entity.type
_entity.pdbx_description
1 polymer ?
#
loop_
_entity_poly.entity_id
_entity_poly.type
_entity_poly.pdbx_seq_one_letter_code
_entity_poly.pdbx_strand_id
1 'polypeptide(L)'
;MNNIPPFDPKFIEEMKKQNDFMMEFAEKQRQADNKVLKKLFAGKIKQSFLIEMKEKITHRPDMMDLAVNHYDVLNFSHESMVLGKDNLELDVCKFITMYHFFNTLTLDDAKRASYHDDEEYKNKLSNQVVDAIKLRNAALMYNAKDSLEAYYPLTYSLFALNNFLIIEFDRCMKERKYPKIKNAIFKSQMQFKMLKKIKAILVLVDNNLIEEAFNPLRSLYELYMIYLTLDNCDAKVVERYCRYVEYQFEYQKTNTIAKEVEDSFNNLKNNGSKITKIDYLNFGWLDSILGYNYINIDERKYRIVDIANYLDMKYKSQIALKSLWSN
;
A
#
# COMPACT_ATOMS: atom_id res chain seq x y z
N MET A 1 15.17 57.15 20.10
CA MET A 1 16.15 56.06 20.03
C MET A 1 16.12 55.35 21.36
N ASN A 2 15.53 54.15 21.42
CA ASN A 2 15.45 53.38 22.67
C ASN A 2 16.81 52.73 22.92
N ASN A 3 17.55 53.25 23.91
CA ASN A 3 18.76 52.63 24.42
C ASN A 3 18.38 51.33 25.14
N ILE A 4 18.52 50.20 24.45
CA ILE A 4 18.55 48.89 25.10
C ILE A 4 19.82 48.89 25.98
N PRO A 5 19.71 48.74 27.31
CA PRO A 5 20.89 48.68 28.15
C PRO A 5 21.76 47.49 27.73
N PRO A 6 23.10 47.62 27.72
CA PRO A 6 23.98 46.51 27.38
C PRO A 6 23.74 45.36 28.38
N PHE A 7 23.60 44.14 27.87
CA PHE A 7 23.45 42.94 28.69
C PHE A 7 24.61 42.84 29.70
N ASP A 8 24.28 42.49 30.96
CA ASP A 8 25.25 42.28 32.03
C ASP A 8 26.32 41.26 31.57
N PRO A 9 27.62 41.59 31.59
CA PRO A 9 28.70 40.65 31.24
C PRO A 9 28.61 39.31 31.99
N LYS A 10 28.12 39.29 33.23
CA LYS A 10 27.90 38.05 33.98
C LYS A 10 26.78 37.21 33.37
N PHE A 11 25.70 37.83 32.91
CA PHE A 11 24.61 37.16 32.21
C PHE A 11 25.08 36.57 30.87
N ILE A 12 25.93 37.28 30.12
CA ILE A 12 26.53 36.76 28.88
C ILE A 12 27.43 35.54 29.18
N GLU A 13 28.20 35.58 30.26
CA GLU A 13 29.06 34.46 30.67
C GLU A 13 28.26 33.24 31.11
N GLU A 14 27.17 33.43 31.87
CA GLU A 14 26.25 32.36 32.25
C GLU A 14 25.54 31.74 31.05
N MET A 15 25.07 32.56 30.10
CA MET A 15 24.46 32.09 28.85
C MET A 15 25.45 31.27 28.01
N LYS A 16 26.73 31.68 27.94
CA LYS A 16 27.78 30.91 27.26
C LYS A 16 28.02 29.57 27.95
N LYS A 17 28.16 29.55 29.28
CA LYS A 17 28.34 28.31 30.05
C LYS A 17 27.16 27.34 29.88
N GLN A 18 25.93 27.86 29.89
CA GLN A 18 24.75 27.06 29.62
C GLN A 18 24.74 26.52 28.19
N ASN A 19 25.08 27.34 27.19
CA ASN A 19 25.17 26.91 25.80
C ASN A 19 26.25 25.83 25.61
N ASP A 20 27.43 26.02 26.17
CA ASP A 20 28.54 25.06 26.09
C ASP A 20 28.16 23.72 26.75
N PHE A 21 27.51 23.77 27.92
CA PHE A 21 26.98 22.59 28.59
C PHE A 21 25.94 21.85 27.74
N MET A 22 24.99 22.59 27.14
CA MET A 22 23.96 22.01 26.28
C MET A 22 24.56 21.37 25.02
N MET A 23 25.59 21.99 24.44
CA MET A 23 26.32 21.44 23.29
C MET A 23 27.09 20.17 23.65
N GLU A 24 27.78 20.15 24.80
CA GLU A 24 28.50 18.95 25.27
C GLU A 24 27.52 17.80 25.58
N PHE A 25 26.39 18.11 26.22
CA PHE A 25 25.34 17.13 26.49
C PHE A 25 24.76 16.57 25.19
N ALA A 26 24.43 17.42 24.22
CA ALA A 26 23.92 17.01 22.92
C ALA A 26 24.91 16.11 22.16
N GLU A 27 26.21 16.41 22.22
CA GLU A 27 27.24 15.59 21.60
C GLU A 27 27.38 14.22 22.26
N LYS A 28 27.36 14.16 23.61
CA LYS A 28 27.36 12.87 24.34
C LYS A 28 26.14 12.03 24.00
N GLN A 29 24.97 12.65 23.91
CA GLN A 29 23.74 11.96 23.51
C GLN A 29 23.84 11.43 22.08
N ARG A 30 24.30 12.26 21.13
CA ARG A 30 24.53 11.86 19.73
C ARG A 30 25.48 10.66 19.62
N GLN A 31 26.55 10.65 20.40
CA GLN A 31 27.49 9.51 20.44
C GLN A 31 26.86 8.24 21.00
N ALA A 32 26.05 8.36 22.06
CA ALA A 32 25.31 7.23 22.62
C ALA A 32 24.30 6.66 21.60
N ASP A 33 23.55 7.53 20.92
CA ASP A 33 22.57 7.14 19.91
C ASP A 33 23.25 6.48 18.71
N ASN A 34 24.36 7.04 18.23
CA ASN A 34 25.17 6.44 17.17
C ASN A 34 25.66 5.03 17.54
N LYS A 35 26.02 4.79 18.82
CA LYS A 35 26.41 3.46 19.29
C LYS A 35 25.24 2.47 19.23
N VAL A 36 24.04 2.92 19.60
CA VAL A 36 22.82 2.10 19.52
C VAL A 36 22.46 1.78 18.06
N LEU A 37 22.46 2.79 17.17
CA LEU A 37 22.17 2.61 15.75
C LEU A 37 23.17 1.65 15.09
N LYS A 38 24.47 1.78 15.36
CA LYS A 38 25.49 0.84 14.86
C LYS A 38 25.21 -0.60 15.28
N LYS A 39 24.70 -0.81 16.50
CA LYS A 39 24.32 -2.15 16.99
C LYS A 39 23.05 -2.66 16.30
N LEU A 40 22.04 -1.82 16.12
CA LEU A 40 20.76 -2.21 15.48
C LEU A 40 20.93 -2.62 14.02
N PHE A 41 21.82 -1.96 13.28
CA PHE A 41 22.07 -2.21 11.86
C PHE A 41 23.33 -3.06 11.59
N ALA A 42 23.93 -3.63 12.64
CA ALA A 42 25.08 -4.51 12.49
C ALA A 42 24.77 -5.69 11.57
N GLY A 43 25.71 -6.03 10.68
CA GLY A 43 25.55 -7.11 9.70
C GLY A 43 24.68 -6.75 8.48
N LYS A 44 23.92 -5.64 8.51
CA LYS A 44 23.08 -5.18 7.39
C LYS A 44 23.80 -4.17 6.50
N ILE A 45 24.68 -3.35 7.07
CA ILE A 45 25.46 -2.32 6.36
C ILE A 45 26.75 -1.99 7.13
N LYS A 46 27.78 -1.49 6.43
CA LYS A 46 29.02 -1.01 7.06
C LYS A 46 28.69 0.17 7.98
N GLN A 47 29.01 0.02 9.26
CA GLN A 47 28.61 0.96 10.31
C GLN A 47 29.17 2.38 10.13
N SER A 48 30.40 2.52 9.64
CA SER A 48 30.99 3.84 9.38
C SER A 48 30.25 4.56 8.26
N PHE A 49 29.96 3.85 7.17
CA PHE A 49 29.22 4.38 6.03
C PHE A 49 27.78 4.76 6.42
N LEU A 50 27.10 3.96 7.24
CA LEU A 50 25.77 4.28 7.74
C LEU A 50 25.75 5.61 8.51
N ILE A 51 26.68 5.81 9.44
CA ILE A 51 26.74 7.04 10.24
C ILE A 51 27.12 8.24 9.38
N GLU A 52 28.09 8.08 8.48
CA GLU A 52 28.45 9.13 7.52
C GLU A 52 27.25 9.57 6.68
N MET A 53 26.52 8.61 6.10
CA MET A 53 25.32 8.89 5.32
C MET A 53 24.19 9.49 6.17
N LYS A 54 24.01 9.01 7.42
CA LYS A 54 23.04 9.57 8.36
C LYS A 54 23.32 11.05 8.59
N GLU A 55 24.55 11.41 8.97
CA GLU A 55 24.93 12.80 9.21
C GLU A 55 24.81 13.65 7.93
N LYS A 56 25.25 13.12 6.77
CA LYS A 56 25.11 13.78 5.46
C LYS A 56 23.64 14.10 5.14
N ILE A 57 22.73 13.18 5.45
CA ILE A 57 21.30 13.36 5.18
C ILE A 57 20.68 14.31 6.21
N THR A 58 20.85 14.08 7.51
CA THR A 58 20.21 14.88 8.57
C THR A 58 20.62 16.36 8.55
N HIS A 59 21.80 16.69 8.04
CA HIS A 59 22.29 18.06 7.89
C HIS A 59 21.94 18.71 6.55
N ARG A 60 21.15 18.07 5.68
CA ARG A 60 20.71 18.73 4.43
C ARG A 60 19.77 19.90 4.75
N PRO A 61 19.81 20.98 3.95
CA PRO A 61 18.94 22.14 4.17
C PRO A 61 17.43 21.81 4.14
N ASP A 62 17.02 20.84 3.32
CA ASP A 62 15.62 20.43 3.17
C ASP A 62 15.11 19.53 4.30
N MET A 63 15.99 18.97 5.13
CA MET A 63 15.60 18.03 6.17
C MET A 63 14.83 18.65 7.33
N MET A 64 15.10 19.91 7.67
CA MET A 64 14.39 20.59 8.75
C MET A 64 12.89 20.71 8.43
N ASP A 65 12.57 21.17 7.22
CA ASP A 65 11.19 21.29 6.75
C ASP A 65 10.51 19.91 6.64
N LEU A 66 11.24 18.89 6.17
CA LEU A 66 10.70 17.52 6.10
C LEU A 66 10.43 16.95 7.49
N ALA A 67 11.32 17.18 8.46
CA ALA A 67 11.14 16.74 9.82
C ALA A 67 9.85 17.32 10.41
N VAL A 68 9.65 18.64 10.29
CA VAL A 68 8.45 19.32 10.79
C VAL A 68 7.16 18.85 10.12
N ASN A 69 7.19 18.54 8.82
CA ASN A 69 5.98 18.15 8.07
C ASN A 69 5.62 16.66 8.17
N HIS A 70 6.60 15.79 8.46
CA HIS A 70 6.40 14.33 8.41
C HIS A 70 6.65 13.61 9.73
N TYR A 71 7.07 14.33 10.77
CA TYR A 71 7.30 13.79 12.11
C TYR A 71 6.63 14.69 13.13
N ASP A 72 6.16 14.10 14.22
CA ASP A 72 5.60 14.86 15.35
C ASP A 72 6.72 15.39 16.26
N VAL A 73 7.56 16.27 15.71
CA VAL A 73 8.75 16.82 16.38
C VAL A 73 8.36 17.73 17.56
N LEU A 74 7.11 18.20 17.60
CA LEU A 74 6.61 19.14 18.61
C LEU A 74 5.77 18.46 19.71
N ASN A 75 5.09 17.33 19.44
CA ASN A 75 4.37 16.59 20.47
C ASN A 75 5.13 15.31 20.88
N PHE A 76 6.06 15.47 21.81
CA PHE A 76 6.68 14.35 22.51
C PHE A 76 5.66 13.65 23.42
N SER A 77 4.87 12.73 22.87
CA SER A 77 4.07 11.84 23.72
C SER A 77 4.98 10.76 24.32
N HIS A 78 4.82 10.43 25.59
CA HIS A 78 5.56 9.33 26.21
C HIS A 78 5.39 8.01 25.45
N GLU A 79 4.21 7.79 24.85
CA GLU A 79 3.91 6.62 24.02
C GLU A 79 4.76 6.57 22.75
N SER A 80 4.97 7.71 22.08
CA SER A 80 5.83 7.78 20.89
C SER A 80 7.29 7.46 21.22
N MET A 81 7.81 7.99 22.33
CA MET A 81 9.17 7.71 22.81
C MET A 81 9.36 6.23 23.17
N VAL A 82 8.40 5.62 23.90
CA VAL A 82 8.49 4.22 24.32
C VAL A 82 8.39 3.26 23.12
N LEU A 83 7.55 3.58 22.13
CA LEU A 83 7.36 2.75 20.94
C LEU A 83 8.38 3.02 19.83
N GLY A 84 9.28 3.99 20.01
CA GLY A 84 10.20 4.45 18.96
C GLY A 84 9.46 5.00 17.73
N LYS A 85 8.21 5.45 17.89
CA LYS A 85 7.45 6.11 16.84
C LYS A 85 8.02 7.52 16.63
N ASP A 86 8.09 7.94 15.38
CA ASP A 86 8.56 9.28 14.98
C ASP A 86 10.03 9.60 15.27
N ASN A 87 10.89 8.57 15.34
CA ASN A 87 12.33 8.77 15.39
C ASN A 87 12.93 8.95 13.97
N LEU A 88 13.18 10.21 13.60
CA LEU A 88 13.76 10.58 12.30
C LEU A 88 15.10 9.89 12.02
N GLU A 89 16.04 9.88 12.98
CA GLU A 89 17.36 9.29 12.76
C GLU A 89 17.29 7.78 12.53
N LEU A 90 16.41 7.10 13.27
CA LEU A 90 16.15 5.69 13.09
C LEU A 90 15.56 5.41 11.71
N ASP A 91 14.56 6.17 11.28
CA ASP A 91 13.93 6.01 9.95
C ASP A 91 14.92 6.33 8.81
N VAL A 92 15.74 7.37 8.95
CA VAL A 92 16.87 7.66 8.04
C VAL A 92 17.79 6.45 7.93
N CYS A 93 18.21 5.85 9.05
CA CYS A 93 19.07 4.68 9.02
C CYS A 93 18.40 3.45 8.38
N LYS A 94 17.10 3.25 8.62
CA LYS A 94 16.31 2.20 7.96
C LYS A 94 16.31 2.40 6.45
N PHE A 95 16.01 3.61 5.97
CA PHE A 95 15.96 3.90 4.54
C PHE A 95 17.35 3.84 3.88
N ILE A 96 18.41 4.33 4.53
CA ILE A 96 19.79 4.17 4.04
C ILE A 96 20.07 2.67 3.82
N THR A 97 19.78 1.85 4.84
CA THR A 97 20.01 0.40 4.77
C THR A 97 19.19 -0.25 3.67
N MET A 98 17.90 0.11 3.56
CA MET A 98 16.96 -0.38 2.56
C MET A 98 17.43 -0.11 1.13
N TYR A 99 17.71 1.16 0.79
CA TYR A 99 18.15 1.53 -0.55
C TYR A 99 19.57 1.07 -0.84
N HIS A 100 20.48 1.08 0.14
CA HIS A 100 21.83 0.57 -0.04
C HIS A 100 21.83 -0.92 -0.37
N PHE A 101 21.06 -1.71 0.38
CA PHE A 101 20.88 -3.13 0.12
C PHE A 101 20.32 -3.37 -1.29
N PHE A 102 19.22 -2.67 -1.64
CA PHE A 102 18.59 -2.81 -2.96
C PHE A 102 19.54 -2.44 -4.12
N ASN A 103 20.26 -1.32 -4.01
CA ASN A 103 21.18 -0.85 -5.06
C ASN A 103 22.41 -1.76 -5.22
N THR A 104 22.73 -2.59 -4.21
CA THR A 104 23.94 -3.44 -4.19
C THR A 104 23.62 -4.94 -4.17
N LEU A 105 22.34 -5.31 -4.33
CA LEU A 105 21.86 -6.69 -4.25
C LEU A 105 22.53 -7.61 -5.26
N THR A 106 22.81 -7.11 -6.46
CA THR A 106 23.42 -7.87 -7.57
C THR A 106 24.94 -7.67 -7.68
N LEU A 107 25.53 -6.89 -6.77
CA LEU A 107 26.96 -6.57 -6.79
C LEU A 107 27.74 -7.52 -5.89
N ASP A 108 28.98 -7.82 -6.30
CA ASP A 108 29.96 -8.47 -5.44
C ASP A 108 30.46 -7.54 -4.33
N ASP A 109 31.15 -8.12 -3.33
CA ASP A 109 31.59 -7.38 -2.15
C ASP A 109 32.64 -6.29 -2.48
N ALA A 110 33.47 -6.50 -3.50
CA ALA A 110 34.50 -5.53 -3.91
C ALA A 110 33.85 -4.27 -4.54
N LYS A 111 32.89 -4.47 -5.43
CA LYS A 111 32.09 -3.37 -6.01
C LYS A 111 31.23 -2.70 -4.97
N ARG A 112 30.60 -3.46 -4.06
CA ARG A 112 29.82 -2.90 -2.94
C ARG A 112 30.69 -2.01 -2.05
N ALA A 113 31.93 -2.42 -1.77
CA ALA A 113 32.88 -1.61 -1.00
C ALA A 113 33.26 -0.32 -1.74
N SER A 114 33.48 -0.36 -3.07
CA SER A 114 33.81 0.84 -3.85
C SER A 114 32.73 1.92 -3.79
N TYR A 115 31.45 1.54 -3.66
CA TYR A 115 30.34 2.48 -3.52
C TYR A 115 30.39 3.26 -2.20
N HIS A 116 31.08 2.75 -1.18
CA HIS A 116 31.20 3.48 0.09
C HIS A 116 32.07 4.74 -0.03
N ASP A 117 32.95 4.79 -1.03
CA ASP A 117 33.84 5.92 -1.28
C ASP A 117 33.37 6.79 -2.47
N ASP A 118 32.32 6.37 -3.18
CA ASP A 118 31.76 7.06 -4.34
C ASP A 118 30.76 8.16 -3.93
N GLU A 119 31.13 9.43 -4.16
CA GLU A 119 30.27 10.57 -3.85
C GLU A 119 29.01 10.67 -4.73
N GLU A 120 29.07 10.22 -5.98
CA GLU A 120 27.89 10.19 -6.86
C GLU A 120 26.85 9.22 -6.31
N TYR A 121 27.30 8.03 -5.91
CA TYR A 121 26.45 7.05 -5.25
C TYR A 121 25.87 7.58 -3.94
N LYS A 122 26.67 8.20 -3.08
CA LYS A 122 26.20 8.79 -1.82
C LYS A 122 25.13 9.84 -2.07
N ASN A 123 25.29 10.70 -3.08
CA ASN A 123 24.29 11.71 -3.44
C ASN A 123 23.00 11.08 -3.94
N LYS A 124 23.09 10.05 -4.80
CA LYS A 124 21.92 9.27 -5.24
C LYS A 124 21.18 8.63 -4.06
N LEU A 125 21.91 7.95 -3.18
CA LEU A 125 21.34 7.31 -1.99
C LEU A 125 20.68 8.33 -1.06
N SER A 126 21.32 9.48 -0.85
CA SER A 126 20.77 10.60 -0.07
C SER A 126 19.42 11.06 -0.62
N ASN A 127 19.30 11.25 -1.94
CA ASN A 127 18.04 11.65 -2.58
C ASN A 127 16.95 10.59 -2.44
N GLN A 128 17.29 9.30 -2.61
CA GLN A 128 16.33 8.20 -2.43
C GLN A 128 15.78 8.14 -1.00
N VAL A 129 16.63 8.37 0.00
CA VAL A 129 16.21 8.42 1.41
C VAL A 129 15.28 9.60 1.66
N VAL A 130 15.61 10.78 1.14
CA VAL A 130 14.76 11.97 1.25
C VAL A 130 13.39 11.74 0.61
N ASP A 131 13.34 11.14 -0.57
CA ASP A 131 12.08 10.82 -1.23
C ASP A 131 11.25 9.79 -0.45
N ALA A 132 11.90 8.82 0.21
CA ALA A 132 11.19 7.92 1.12
C ALA A 132 10.62 8.65 2.35
N ILE A 133 11.35 9.60 2.93
CA ILE A 133 10.85 10.40 4.05
C ILE A 133 9.59 11.18 3.65
N LYS A 134 9.55 11.77 2.45
CA LYS A 134 8.33 12.45 1.93
C LYS A 134 7.12 11.51 1.85
N LEU A 135 7.35 10.23 1.60
CA LEU A 135 6.32 9.20 1.50
C LEU A 135 5.92 8.58 2.85
N ARG A 136 6.60 8.92 3.96
CA ARG A 136 6.41 8.31 5.28
C ARG A 136 4.95 8.26 5.74
N ASN A 137 4.25 9.39 5.67
CA ASN A 137 2.86 9.48 6.10
C ASN A 137 1.92 8.67 5.19
N ALA A 138 2.30 8.47 3.92
CA ALA A 138 1.56 7.59 3.03
C ALA A 138 1.90 6.12 3.31
N ALA A 139 3.12 5.79 3.75
CA ALA A 139 3.56 4.43 4.05
C ALA A 139 3.17 3.93 5.46
N LEU A 140 2.22 4.58 6.13
CA LEU A 140 1.75 4.16 7.47
C LEU A 140 1.37 2.67 7.47
N MET A 141 1.76 1.97 8.54
CA MET A 141 1.64 0.52 8.76
C MET A 141 2.73 -0.36 8.10
N TYR A 142 3.69 0.21 7.37
CA TYR A 142 4.91 -0.49 7.00
C TYR A 142 5.81 -0.65 8.24
N ASN A 143 5.99 -1.88 8.72
CA ASN A 143 6.70 -2.11 9.99
C ASN A 143 8.11 -2.68 9.79
N ALA A 144 8.49 -3.03 8.56
CA ALA A 144 9.83 -3.48 8.18
C ALA A 144 10.45 -4.44 9.22
N LYS A 145 9.72 -5.49 9.61
CA LYS A 145 10.18 -6.41 10.66
C LYS A 145 11.14 -7.44 10.09
N ASP A 146 12.38 -7.40 10.55
CA ASP A 146 13.44 -8.44 10.61
C ASP A 146 13.65 -9.43 9.43
N SER A 147 12.96 -9.31 8.31
CA SER A 147 13.21 -10.07 7.10
C SER A 147 14.09 -9.27 6.13
N LEU A 148 14.86 -9.97 5.30
CA LEU A 148 15.58 -9.36 4.17
C LEU A 148 14.61 -8.62 3.21
N GLU A 149 13.36 -9.05 3.17
CA GLU A 149 12.27 -8.54 2.32
C GLU A 149 11.68 -7.22 2.84
N ALA A 150 11.75 -6.98 4.15
CA ALA A 150 11.45 -5.70 4.81
C ALA A 150 12.44 -4.56 4.45
N TYR A 151 13.48 -4.86 3.68
CA TYR A 151 14.43 -3.89 3.14
C TYR A 151 14.29 -3.71 1.61
N TYR A 152 13.15 -4.08 1.03
CA TYR A 152 12.89 -3.86 -0.40
C TYR A 152 12.13 -2.54 -0.63
N PRO A 153 12.75 -1.50 -1.24
CA PRO A 153 12.10 -0.21 -1.47
C PRO A 153 10.77 -0.29 -2.22
N LEU A 154 10.61 -1.28 -3.10
CA LEU A 154 9.37 -1.44 -3.86
C LEU A 154 8.19 -1.73 -2.94
N THR A 155 8.38 -2.57 -1.90
CA THR A 155 7.32 -2.89 -0.95
C THR A 155 6.87 -1.63 -0.22
N TYR A 156 7.83 -0.83 0.26
CA TYR A 156 7.57 0.47 0.87
C TYR A 156 6.79 1.41 -0.05
N SER A 157 7.23 1.56 -1.31
CA SER A 157 6.55 2.39 -2.30
C SER A 157 5.13 1.89 -2.64
N LEU A 158 4.92 0.57 -2.67
CA LEU A 158 3.61 -0.03 -2.89
C LEU A 158 2.66 0.24 -1.72
N PHE A 159 3.15 0.17 -0.47
CA PHE A 159 2.37 0.60 0.71
C PHE A 159 1.97 2.06 0.61
N ALA A 160 2.93 2.95 0.32
CA ALA A 160 2.68 4.37 0.20
C ALA A 160 1.62 4.67 -0.87
N LEU A 161 1.80 4.12 -2.08
CA LEU A 161 0.86 4.28 -3.19
C LEU A 161 -0.52 3.71 -2.85
N ASN A 162 -0.59 2.51 -2.28
CA ASN A 162 -1.86 1.87 -1.96
C ASN A 162 -2.65 2.67 -0.90
N ASN A 163 -1.99 3.11 0.17
CA ASN A 163 -2.62 3.93 1.20
C ASN A 163 -3.07 5.29 0.65
N PHE A 164 -2.23 5.94 -0.16
CA PHE A 164 -2.60 7.18 -0.84
C PHE A 164 -3.87 7.01 -1.68
N LEU A 165 -3.90 5.96 -2.52
CA LEU A 165 -5.08 5.65 -3.34
C LEU A 165 -6.31 5.36 -2.47
N ILE A 166 -6.18 4.60 -1.37
CA ILE A 166 -7.29 4.34 -0.45
C ILE A 166 -7.86 5.64 0.11
N ILE A 167 -6.99 6.55 0.59
CA ILE A 167 -7.40 7.85 1.14
C ILE A 167 -8.13 8.68 0.08
N GLU A 168 -7.56 8.78 -1.12
CA GLU A 168 -8.15 9.56 -2.22
C GLU A 168 -9.48 8.98 -2.68
N PHE A 169 -9.59 7.65 -2.83
CA PHE A 169 -10.85 6.99 -3.17
C PHE A 169 -11.91 7.17 -2.08
N ASP A 170 -11.55 7.04 -0.80
CA ASP A 170 -12.45 7.25 0.33
C ASP A 170 -12.98 8.69 0.34
N ARG A 171 -12.09 9.67 0.14
CA ARG A 171 -12.44 11.09 0.02
C ARG A 171 -13.39 11.34 -1.15
N CYS A 172 -13.06 10.86 -2.36
CA CYS A 172 -13.92 11.02 -3.54
C CYS A 172 -15.30 10.39 -3.35
N MET A 173 -15.40 9.21 -2.74
CA MET A 173 -16.68 8.55 -2.47
C MET A 173 -17.53 9.32 -1.45
N LYS A 174 -16.93 9.80 -0.34
CA LYS A 174 -17.61 10.62 0.69
C LYS A 174 -18.13 11.93 0.12
N GLU A 175 -17.32 12.61 -0.69
CA GLU A 175 -17.70 13.86 -1.36
C GLU A 175 -18.63 13.64 -2.58
N ARG A 176 -18.97 12.39 -2.90
CA ARG A 176 -19.77 11.99 -4.08
C ARG A 176 -19.20 12.53 -5.40
N LYS A 177 -17.88 12.74 -5.47
CA LYS A 177 -17.17 13.22 -6.67
C LYS A 177 -16.79 12.05 -7.56
N TYR A 178 -17.79 11.47 -8.20
CA TYR A 178 -17.58 10.37 -9.14
C TYR A 178 -17.22 10.89 -10.54
N PRO A 179 -16.33 10.20 -11.27
CA PRO A 179 -16.08 10.53 -12.67
C PRO A 179 -17.35 10.38 -13.50
N LYS A 180 -17.51 11.21 -14.55
CA LYS A 180 -18.66 11.15 -15.47
C LYS A 180 -18.49 10.03 -16.51
N ILE A 181 -18.38 8.80 -16.03
CA ILE A 181 -18.21 7.60 -16.86
C ILE A 181 -19.31 6.58 -16.57
N LYS A 182 -19.58 5.69 -17.52
CA LYS A 182 -20.55 4.59 -17.36
C LYS A 182 -20.21 3.78 -16.10
N ASN A 183 -21.22 3.52 -15.26
CA ASN A 183 -21.10 2.73 -14.03
C ASN A 183 -20.05 3.25 -13.03
N ALA A 184 -19.78 4.56 -13.00
CA ALA A 184 -18.71 5.17 -12.18
C ALA A 184 -18.74 4.74 -10.71
N ILE A 185 -19.91 4.72 -10.07
CA ILE A 185 -20.07 4.33 -8.66
C ILE A 185 -19.58 2.90 -8.43
N PHE A 186 -20.05 1.95 -9.26
CA PHE A 186 -19.62 0.55 -9.20
C PHE A 186 -18.10 0.44 -9.42
N LYS A 187 -17.55 1.12 -10.43
CA LYS A 187 -16.12 1.08 -10.73
C LYS A 187 -15.29 1.58 -9.55
N SER A 188 -15.67 2.71 -8.95
CA SER A 188 -15.00 3.26 -7.77
C SER A 188 -15.09 2.33 -6.56
N GLN A 189 -16.26 1.73 -6.31
CA GLN A 189 -16.43 0.77 -5.20
C GLN A 189 -15.59 -0.50 -5.40
N MET A 190 -15.52 -1.04 -6.62
CA MET A 190 -14.70 -2.20 -6.94
C MET A 190 -13.21 -1.90 -6.78
N GLN A 191 -12.75 -0.76 -7.31
CA GLN A 191 -11.37 -0.30 -7.16
C GLN A 191 -11.00 -0.14 -5.67
N PHE A 192 -11.87 0.46 -4.87
CA PHE A 192 -11.65 0.60 -3.44
C PHE A 192 -11.58 -0.75 -2.70
N LYS A 193 -12.46 -1.71 -3.05
CA LYS A 193 -12.40 -3.08 -2.51
C LYS A 193 -11.10 -3.79 -2.88
N MET A 194 -10.66 -3.66 -4.13
CA MET A 194 -9.38 -4.23 -4.60
C MET A 194 -8.20 -3.61 -3.87
N LEU A 195 -8.18 -2.28 -3.69
CA LEU A 195 -7.13 -1.59 -2.94
C LEU A 195 -7.03 -2.08 -1.49
N LYS A 196 -8.17 -2.31 -0.82
CA LYS A 196 -8.18 -2.90 0.53
C LYS A 196 -7.64 -4.33 0.57
N LYS A 197 -7.90 -5.15 -0.45
CA LYS A 197 -7.30 -6.49 -0.57
C LYS A 197 -5.80 -6.41 -0.79
N ILE A 198 -5.33 -5.50 -1.67
CA ILE A 198 -3.90 -5.24 -1.87
C ILE A 198 -3.25 -4.82 -0.55
N LYS A 199 -3.87 -3.93 0.23
CA LYS A 199 -3.37 -3.55 1.56
C LYS A 199 -3.20 -4.76 2.49
N ALA A 200 -4.21 -5.63 2.55
CA ALA A 200 -4.13 -6.83 3.38
C ALA A 200 -3.01 -7.76 2.93
N ILE A 201 -2.82 -7.96 1.62
CA ILE A 201 -1.72 -8.75 1.06
C ILE A 201 -0.37 -8.14 1.45
N LEU A 202 -0.20 -6.83 1.25
CA LEU A 202 1.04 -6.13 1.59
C LEU A 202 1.37 -6.27 3.08
N VAL A 203 0.39 -6.13 3.98
CA VAL A 203 0.58 -6.34 5.43
C VAL A 203 1.00 -7.78 5.74
N LEU A 204 0.37 -8.77 5.14
CA LEU A 204 0.71 -10.18 5.38
C LEU A 204 2.13 -10.49 4.88
N VAL A 205 2.49 -10.01 3.69
CA VAL A 205 3.84 -10.16 3.13
C VAL A 205 4.89 -9.44 4.00
N ASP A 206 4.63 -8.21 4.47
CA ASP A 206 5.53 -7.49 5.38
C ASP A 206 5.74 -8.23 6.72
N ASN A 207 4.76 -9.03 7.15
CA ASN A 207 4.87 -9.86 8.35
C ASN A 207 5.35 -11.30 8.07
N ASN A 208 5.85 -11.58 6.87
CA ASN A 208 6.31 -12.91 6.44
C ASN A 208 5.22 -14.01 6.54
N LEU A 209 3.96 -13.63 6.32
CA LEU A 209 2.77 -14.50 6.34
C LEU A 209 2.29 -14.75 4.90
N ILE A 210 3.17 -15.34 4.09
CA ILE A 210 2.96 -15.51 2.63
C ILE A 210 1.82 -16.50 2.36
N GLU A 211 1.69 -17.56 3.16
CA GLU A 211 0.64 -18.56 3.00
C GLU A 211 -0.75 -17.96 3.27
N GLU A 212 -0.86 -17.12 4.30
CA GLU A 212 -2.08 -16.40 4.65
C GLU A 212 -2.44 -15.36 3.60
N ALA A 213 -1.46 -14.81 2.89
CA ALA A 213 -1.66 -13.86 1.80
C ALA A 213 -2.36 -14.47 0.57
N PHE A 214 -2.37 -15.81 0.42
CA PHE A 214 -3.02 -16.48 -0.70
C PHE A 214 -4.53 -16.23 -0.76
N ASN A 215 -5.22 -16.25 0.38
CA ASN A 215 -6.67 -16.02 0.45
C ASN A 215 -7.11 -14.62 -0.02
N PRO A 216 -6.54 -13.51 0.49
CA PRO A 216 -6.85 -12.18 -0.03
C PRO A 216 -6.36 -11.99 -1.47
N LEU A 217 -5.28 -12.65 -1.90
CA LEU A 217 -4.83 -12.64 -3.30
C LEU A 217 -5.86 -13.30 -4.23
N ARG A 218 -6.37 -14.48 -3.89
CA ARG A 218 -7.47 -15.13 -4.63
C ARG A 218 -8.69 -14.21 -4.70
N SER A 219 -9.09 -13.63 -3.58
CA SER A 219 -10.22 -12.68 -3.53
C SER A 219 -10.00 -11.48 -4.45
N LEU A 220 -8.77 -10.99 -4.57
CA LEU A 220 -8.41 -9.88 -5.46
C LEU A 220 -8.60 -10.27 -6.93
N TYR A 221 -8.15 -11.47 -7.33
CA TYR A 221 -8.40 -11.99 -8.68
C TYR A 221 -9.88 -12.13 -8.99
N GLU A 222 -10.68 -12.63 -8.05
CA GLU A 222 -12.13 -12.75 -8.20
C GLU A 222 -12.79 -11.38 -8.42
N LEU A 223 -12.44 -10.39 -7.60
CA LEU A 223 -12.91 -9.00 -7.77
C LEU A 223 -12.50 -8.41 -9.11
N TYR A 224 -11.28 -8.66 -9.56
CA TYR A 224 -10.78 -8.16 -10.83
C TYR A 224 -11.53 -8.78 -12.02
N MET A 225 -11.80 -10.08 -12.00
CA MET A 225 -12.59 -10.74 -13.04
C MET A 225 -14.03 -10.22 -13.10
N ILE A 226 -14.66 -10.00 -11.93
CA ILE A 226 -16.00 -9.39 -11.86
C ILE A 226 -15.97 -7.97 -12.43
N TYR A 227 -14.95 -7.18 -12.08
CA TYR A 227 -14.76 -5.84 -12.62
C TYR A 227 -14.67 -5.86 -14.15
N LEU A 228 -13.80 -6.68 -14.74
CA LEU A 228 -13.64 -6.80 -16.20
C LEU A 228 -14.93 -7.27 -16.90
N THR A 229 -15.68 -8.15 -16.24
CA THR A 229 -16.95 -8.66 -16.75
C THR A 229 -17.99 -7.55 -16.87
N LEU A 230 -18.08 -6.69 -15.86
CA LEU A 230 -19.12 -5.67 -15.72
C LEU A 230 -18.72 -4.28 -16.23
N ASP A 231 -17.42 -4.02 -16.45
CA ASP A 231 -16.87 -2.70 -16.78
C ASP A 231 -17.59 -2.00 -17.95
N ASN A 232 -18.00 -2.78 -18.95
CA ASN A 232 -18.66 -2.30 -20.16
C ASN A 232 -20.14 -2.71 -20.27
N CYS A 233 -20.66 -3.47 -19.31
CA CYS A 233 -22.05 -3.89 -19.29
C CYS A 233 -23.00 -2.73 -19.02
N ASP A 234 -24.26 -2.90 -19.40
CA ASP A 234 -25.31 -1.90 -19.15
C ASP A 234 -25.59 -1.73 -17.66
N ALA A 235 -26.05 -0.54 -17.29
CA ALA A 235 -26.30 -0.17 -15.90
C ALA A 235 -27.25 -1.16 -15.20
N LYS A 236 -28.24 -1.70 -15.92
CA LYS A 236 -29.16 -2.73 -15.40
C LYS A 236 -28.44 -4.02 -14.97
N VAL A 237 -27.40 -4.43 -15.70
CA VAL A 237 -26.63 -5.63 -15.39
C VAL A 237 -25.76 -5.40 -14.16
N VAL A 238 -25.17 -4.20 -14.05
CA VAL A 238 -24.41 -3.80 -12.86
C VAL A 238 -25.32 -3.68 -11.64
N GLU A 239 -26.51 -3.10 -11.79
CA GLU A 239 -27.51 -3.04 -10.72
C GLU A 239 -27.92 -4.44 -10.26
N ARG A 240 -28.10 -5.39 -11.21
CA ARG A 240 -28.38 -6.79 -10.87
C ARG A 240 -27.27 -7.39 -10.02
N TYR A 241 -26.01 -7.21 -10.41
CA TYR A 241 -24.87 -7.65 -9.61
C TYR A 241 -24.89 -7.05 -8.19
N CYS A 242 -25.11 -5.74 -8.07
CA CYS A 242 -25.17 -5.07 -6.78
C CYS A 242 -26.27 -5.64 -5.87
N ARG A 243 -27.47 -5.93 -6.41
CA ARG A 243 -28.54 -6.60 -5.64
C ARG A 243 -28.15 -8.00 -5.17
N TYR A 244 -27.46 -8.77 -6.01
CA TYR A 244 -26.96 -10.09 -5.60
C TYR A 244 -25.93 -10.01 -4.48
N VAL A 245 -25.08 -8.97 -4.47
CA VAL A 245 -24.16 -8.70 -3.35
C VAL A 245 -24.94 -8.39 -2.06
N GLU A 246 -26.03 -7.63 -2.14
CA GLU A 246 -26.90 -7.35 -1.00
C GLU A 246 -27.58 -8.62 -0.48
N TYR A 247 -28.09 -9.49 -1.38
CA TYR A 247 -28.67 -10.78 -0.98
C TYR A 247 -27.66 -11.69 -0.29
N GLN A 248 -26.41 -11.72 -0.76
CA GLN A 248 -25.34 -12.47 -0.09
C GLN A 248 -25.07 -11.94 1.31
N PHE A 249 -25.04 -10.62 1.48
CA PHE A 249 -24.84 -10.00 2.80
C PHE A 249 -25.99 -10.31 3.77
N GLU A 250 -27.24 -10.18 3.31
CA GLU A 250 -28.41 -10.53 4.13
C GLU A 250 -28.45 -12.01 4.49
N TYR A 251 -28.07 -12.89 3.56
CA TYR A 251 -27.94 -14.33 3.84
C TYR A 251 -26.89 -14.60 4.92
N GLN A 252 -25.71 -13.96 4.87
CA GLN A 252 -24.68 -14.12 5.91
C GLN A 252 -25.17 -13.69 7.30
N LYS A 253 -26.06 -12.69 7.36
CA LYS A 253 -26.61 -12.17 8.61
C LYS A 253 -27.77 -13.01 9.14
N THR A 254 -28.63 -13.51 8.26
CA THR A 254 -29.95 -14.06 8.63
C THR A 254 -30.13 -15.53 8.28
N ASN A 255 -29.18 -16.13 7.55
CA ASN A 255 -29.31 -17.44 6.90
C ASN A 255 -30.57 -17.59 6.02
N THR A 256 -31.17 -16.47 5.60
CA THR A 256 -32.41 -16.44 4.81
C THR A 256 -32.11 -15.94 3.40
N ILE A 257 -32.70 -16.58 2.40
CA ILE A 257 -32.50 -16.24 0.98
C ILE A 257 -33.66 -15.37 0.51
N ALA A 258 -33.36 -14.31 -0.23
CA ALA A 258 -34.36 -13.43 -0.80
C ALA A 258 -35.31 -14.20 -1.73
N LYS A 259 -36.62 -13.93 -1.61
CA LYS A 259 -37.66 -14.61 -2.39
C LYS A 259 -37.42 -14.56 -3.89
N GLU A 260 -36.95 -13.43 -4.41
CA GLU A 260 -36.64 -13.27 -5.84
C GLU A 260 -35.55 -14.25 -6.32
N VAL A 261 -34.53 -14.50 -5.50
CA VAL A 261 -33.48 -15.48 -5.80
C VAL A 261 -34.04 -16.90 -5.74
N GLU A 262 -34.91 -17.17 -4.76
CA GLU A 262 -35.56 -18.47 -4.59
C GLU A 262 -36.50 -18.82 -5.75
N ASP A 263 -37.35 -17.89 -6.17
CA ASP A 263 -38.27 -18.08 -7.29
C ASP A 263 -37.48 -18.34 -8.59
N SER A 264 -36.42 -17.57 -8.83
CA SER A 264 -35.57 -17.75 -10.00
C SER A 264 -34.80 -19.09 -9.97
N PHE A 265 -34.30 -19.50 -8.81
CA PHE A 265 -33.63 -20.78 -8.62
C PHE A 265 -34.57 -21.96 -8.85
N ASN A 266 -35.80 -21.89 -8.34
CA ASN A 266 -36.79 -22.96 -8.51
C ASN A 266 -37.13 -23.18 -9.99
N ASN A 267 -37.22 -22.11 -10.78
CA ASN A 267 -37.41 -22.21 -12.23
C ASN A 267 -36.25 -22.95 -12.92
N LEU A 268 -35.00 -22.68 -12.53
CA LEU A 268 -33.83 -23.39 -13.07
C LEU A 268 -33.81 -24.87 -12.67
N LYS A 269 -34.18 -25.17 -11.42
CA LYS A 269 -34.25 -26.55 -10.92
C LYS A 269 -35.32 -27.37 -11.63
N ASN A 270 -36.49 -26.77 -11.88
CA ASN A 270 -37.58 -27.40 -12.62
C ASN A 270 -37.17 -27.74 -14.07
N ASN A 271 -36.20 -27.01 -14.62
CA ASN A 271 -35.62 -27.26 -15.95
C ASN A 271 -34.43 -28.25 -15.91
N GLY A 272 -34.26 -29.02 -14.82
CA GLY A 272 -33.28 -30.10 -14.72
C GLY A 272 -31.87 -29.70 -14.28
N SER A 273 -31.69 -28.45 -13.83
CA SER A 273 -30.37 -27.97 -13.43
C SER A 273 -29.84 -28.59 -12.12
N LYS A 274 -28.54 -28.89 -12.07
CA LYS A 274 -27.82 -29.45 -10.91
C LYS A 274 -27.19 -28.40 -9.98
N ILE A 275 -27.49 -27.12 -10.20
CA ILE A 275 -26.90 -26.01 -9.45
C ILE A 275 -27.39 -26.01 -7.99
N THR A 276 -26.51 -25.62 -7.07
CA THR A 276 -26.90 -25.42 -5.67
C THR A 276 -27.51 -24.04 -5.44
N LYS A 277 -28.41 -23.90 -4.47
CA LYS A 277 -29.02 -22.61 -4.13
C LYS A 277 -27.97 -21.55 -3.74
N ILE A 278 -26.85 -21.98 -3.14
CA ILE A 278 -25.72 -21.12 -2.76
C ILE A 278 -24.93 -20.66 -3.99
N ASP A 279 -24.64 -21.57 -4.93
CA ASP A 279 -23.96 -21.19 -6.18
C ASP A 279 -24.79 -20.15 -6.95
N TYR A 280 -26.12 -20.35 -7.01
CA TYR A 280 -27.02 -19.39 -7.63
C TYR A 280 -27.08 -18.06 -6.88
N LEU A 281 -27.09 -18.06 -5.54
CA LEU A 281 -26.98 -16.82 -4.74
C LEU A 281 -25.67 -16.07 -5.01
N ASN A 282 -24.59 -16.77 -5.31
CA ASN A 282 -23.28 -16.15 -5.56
C ASN A 282 -23.13 -15.62 -6.99
N PHE A 283 -23.69 -16.32 -7.98
CA PHE A 283 -23.41 -16.08 -9.40
C PHE A 283 -24.65 -15.90 -10.29
N GLY A 284 -25.86 -15.91 -9.74
CA GLY A 284 -27.12 -15.78 -10.49
C GLY A 284 -27.26 -14.46 -11.26
N TRP A 285 -26.50 -13.44 -10.90
CA TRP A 285 -26.42 -12.18 -11.65
C TRP A 285 -25.81 -12.35 -13.06
N LEU A 286 -25.06 -13.43 -13.32
CA LEU A 286 -24.46 -13.72 -14.62
C LEU A 286 -25.52 -13.90 -15.72
N ASP A 287 -26.72 -14.37 -15.37
CA ASP A 287 -27.82 -14.56 -16.33
C ASP A 287 -28.31 -13.24 -16.96
N SER A 288 -27.96 -12.09 -16.35
CA SER A 288 -28.25 -10.76 -16.91
C SER A 288 -27.20 -10.27 -17.92
N ILE A 289 -26.11 -11.00 -18.12
CA ILE A 289 -25.07 -10.65 -19.10
C ILE A 289 -25.48 -11.16 -20.48
N LEU A 290 -25.67 -10.25 -21.42
CA LEU A 290 -25.87 -10.59 -22.82
C LEU A 290 -24.65 -11.35 -23.35
N GLY A 291 -24.84 -12.54 -23.91
CA GLY A 291 -23.74 -13.39 -24.33
C GLY A 291 -23.46 -14.58 -23.39
N TYR A 292 -23.71 -14.42 -22.08
CA TYR A 292 -23.56 -15.52 -21.12
C TYR A 292 -24.52 -16.67 -21.42
N ASN A 293 -25.67 -16.34 -22.02
CA ASN A 293 -26.66 -17.34 -22.38
C ASN A 293 -26.23 -18.32 -23.49
N TYR A 294 -25.18 -18.00 -24.26
CA TYR A 294 -24.62 -18.89 -25.28
C TYR A 294 -23.61 -19.90 -24.71
N ILE A 295 -23.23 -19.76 -23.43
CA ILE A 295 -22.60 -20.85 -22.69
C ILE A 295 -23.71 -21.87 -22.43
N ASN A 296 -23.52 -23.10 -22.92
CA ASN A 296 -24.52 -24.14 -22.91
C ASN A 296 -25.12 -24.31 -21.50
N ILE A 297 -26.45 -24.40 -21.39
CA ILE A 297 -27.15 -24.38 -20.09
C ILE A 297 -26.68 -25.54 -19.19
N ASP A 298 -26.36 -26.69 -19.80
CA ASP A 298 -25.82 -27.88 -19.14
C ASP A 298 -24.37 -27.71 -18.63
N GLU A 299 -23.67 -26.66 -19.07
CA GLU A 299 -22.28 -26.35 -18.71
C GLU A 299 -22.15 -25.22 -17.68
N ARG A 300 -23.23 -24.51 -17.35
CA ARG A 300 -23.19 -23.39 -16.38
C ARG A 300 -22.99 -23.90 -14.96
N LYS A 301 -21.81 -23.64 -14.38
CA LYS A 301 -21.47 -24.12 -13.04
C LYS A 301 -21.88 -23.12 -11.95
N TYR A 302 -22.22 -21.89 -12.30
CA TYR A 302 -22.44 -20.75 -11.40
C TYR A 302 -21.26 -20.63 -10.42
N ARG A 303 -20.06 -20.52 -10.99
CA ARG A 303 -18.78 -20.41 -10.29
C ARG A 303 -17.87 -19.38 -10.96
N ILE A 304 -16.78 -19.07 -10.28
CA ILE A 304 -15.77 -18.15 -10.82
C ILE A 304 -15.19 -18.60 -12.18
N VAL A 305 -15.13 -19.91 -12.43
CA VAL A 305 -14.66 -20.47 -13.71
C VAL A 305 -15.55 -20.01 -14.87
N ASP A 306 -16.85 -19.82 -14.65
CA ASP A 306 -17.75 -19.35 -15.71
C ASP A 306 -17.48 -17.88 -16.08
N ILE A 307 -17.05 -17.07 -15.11
CA ILE A 307 -16.57 -15.71 -15.35
C ILE A 307 -15.28 -15.75 -16.17
N ALA A 308 -14.33 -16.60 -15.80
CA ALA A 308 -13.07 -16.77 -16.53
C ALA A 308 -13.31 -17.21 -17.99
N ASN A 309 -14.17 -18.21 -18.20
CA ASN A 309 -14.55 -18.70 -19.53
C ASN A 309 -15.24 -17.63 -20.37
N TYR A 310 -16.15 -16.86 -19.77
CA TYR A 310 -16.81 -15.73 -20.44
C TYR A 310 -15.79 -14.67 -20.88
N LEU A 311 -14.86 -14.29 -20.00
CA LEU A 311 -13.81 -13.33 -20.32
C LEU A 311 -12.90 -13.84 -21.43
N ASP A 312 -12.49 -15.11 -21.37
CA ASP A 312 -11.68 -15.75 -22.42
C ASP A 312 -12.40 -15.72 -23.78
N MET A 313 -13.67 -16.11 -23.84
CA MET A 313 -14.49 -16.03 -25.05
C MET A 313 -14.59 -14.59 -25.57
N LYS A 314 -14.89 -13.62 -24.69
CA LYS A 314 -15.05 -12.21 -25.04
C LYS A 314 -13.78 -11.63 -25.65
N TYR A 315 -12.62 -11.87 -25.03
CA TYR A 315 -11.35 -11.32 -25.50
C TYR A 315 -10.75 -12.09 -26.69
N LYS A 316 -10.91 -13.41 -26.77
CA LYS A 316 -10.58 -14.17 -28.00
C LYS A 316 -11.39 -13.69 -29.20
N SER A 317 -12.69 -13.43 -29.01
CA SER A 317 -13.56 -12.89 -30.07
C SER A 317 -13.13 -11.49 -30.51
N GLN A 318 -12.67 -10.64 -29.59
CA GLN A 318 -12.12 -9.31 -29.94
C GLN A 318 -10.82 -9.39 -30.73
N ILE A 319 -9.95 -10.37 -30.43
CA ILE A 319 -8.72 -10.62 -31.20
C ILE A 319 -9.07 -11.15 -32.61
N ALA A 320 -10.00 -12.10 -32.71
CA ALA A 320 -10.48 -12.63 -33.99
C ALA A 320 -11.14 -11.55 -34.86
N LEU A 321 -11.99 -10.70 -34.27
CA LEU A 321 -12.59 -9.56 -34.96
C LEU A 321 -11.53 -8.55 -35.40
N LYS A 322 -10.50 -8.23 -34.61
CA LYS A 322 -9.42 -7.36 -35.10
C LYS A 322 -8.67 -7.97 -36.29
N SER A 323 -8.44 -9.28 -36.31
CA SER A 323 -7.75 -9.95 -37.43
C SER A 323 -8.56 -9.94 -38.74
N LEU A 324 -9.90 -9.93 -38.66
CA LEU A 324 -10.78 -9.84 -39.82
C LEU A 324 -10.87 -8.44 -40.43
N TRP A 325 -10.50 -7.40 -39.67
CA TRP A 325 -10.51 -6.01 -40.12
C TRP A 325 -9.09 -5.48 -40.40
N SER A 326 -8.09 -6.37 -40.32
CA SER A 326 -6.68 -6.10 -40.64
C SER A 326 -6.25 -6.72 -41.99
N ASN A 327 -7.19 -7.29 -42.73
CA ASN A 327 -7.09 -7.66 -44.15
C ASN A 327 -8.06 -6.77 -44.94
#